data_AF-A0A944HST0-F1
#
_entry.id   AF-A0A944HST0-F1
#
_cell.length_a   1.000
_cell.length_b   1.000
_cell.length_c   1.000
_cell.angle_alpha   90.00
_cell.angle_beta   90.00
_cell.angle_gamma   90.00
#
_symmetry.space_group_name_H-M   'P 1'
#
loop_
_entity.id
_entity.type
_entity.pdbx_description
1 polymer ?
#
loop_
_entity_poly.entity_id
_entity_poly.type
_entity_poly.pdbx_seq_one_letter_code
_entity_poly.pdbx_strand_id
1 'polypeptide(L)'
;MNRFLDHTGGVLALVSLTATVVWGLIAADRLLLTPRARLLAQAVHRATAVGALGFLLVHIGVKVAEAHTSAGAALLPFSSGFRGAGGLIGLGALAAYLMVLAGATGALRSAFAGCGRAAQRWRALHACAYPAWCAAVLHGLNAGRPPANWVTGCYGLCLAAVAGALAFRLVRARRRSTSDTEPAGAAPLKPAPTAVSAPGAHAA
;
A
#
# COMPACT_ATOMS: atom_id res chain seq x y z
N MET A 1 19.84 -25.68 -10.76
CA MET A 1 18.54 -25.65 -11.47
C MET A 1 18.36 -24.28 -12.14
N ASN A 2 17.25 -23.99 -12.84
CA ASN A 2 17.13 -22.90 -13.84
C ASN A 2 17.71 -21.52 -13.40
N ARG A 3 18.90 -21.14 -13.93
CA ARG A 3 19.58 -19.84 -13.71
C ARG A 3 18.65 -18.63 -13.86
N PHE A 4 17.68 -18.73 -14.76
CA PHE A 4 16.67 -17.70 -14.96
C PHE A 4 15.91 -17.40 -13.67
N LEU A 5 15.29 -18.40 -13.04
CA LEU A 5 14.44 -18.20 -11.85
C LEU A 5 15.25 -17.69 -10.65
N ASP A 6 16.50 -18.14 -10.52
CA ASP A 6 17.40 -17.70 -9.46
C ASP A 6 17.74 -16.20 -9.54
N HIS A 7 17.80 -15.66 -10.75
CA HIS A 7 18.13 -14.26 -11.00
C HIS A 7 16.89 -13.36 -11.14
N THR A 8 15.81 -13.85 -11.75
CA THR A 8 14.61 -13.05 -12.07
C THR A 8 13.50 -13.21 -11.05
N GLY A 9 13.45 -14.29 -10.27
CA GLY A 9 12.38 -14.55 -9.31
C GLY A 9 12.18 -13.42 -8.30
N GLY A 10 13.28 -12.86 -7.78
CA GLY A 10 13.23 -11.71 -6.88
C GLY A 10 12.71 -10.43 -7.55
N VAL A 11 13.10 -10.19 -8.81
CA VAL A 11 12.65 -9.02 -9.57
C VAL A 11 11.17 -9.12 -9.92
N LEU A 12 10.70 -10.30 -10.34
CA LEU A 12 9.29 -10.56 -10.61
C LEU A 12 8.43 -10.39 -9.35
N ALA A 13 8.92 -10.85 -8.20
CA ALA A 13 8.28 -10.61 -6.91
C ALA A 13 8.21 -9.11 -6.59
N LEU A 14 9.32 -8.37 -6.74
CA LEU A 14 9.37 -6.92 -6.48
C LEU A 14 8.43 -6.12 -7.37
N VAL A 15 8.41 -6.40 -8.67
CA VAL A 15 7.56 -5.69 -9.64
C VAL A 15 6.09 -5.96 -9.35
N SER A 16 5.72 -7.23 -9.13
CA SER A 16 4.34 -7.62 -8.80
C SER A 16 3.90 -7.02 -7.48
N LEU A 17 4.80 -6.98 -6.49
CA LEU A 17 4.54 -6.37 -5.20
C LEU A 17 4.33 -4.86 -5.31
N THR A 18 5.18 -4.18 -6.07
CA THR A 18 5.06 -2.73 -6.32
C THR A 18 3.74 -2.43 -7.03
N ALA A 19 3.38 -3.20 -8.05
CA ALA A 19 2.10 -3.07 -8.73
C ALA A 19 0.94 -3.25 -7.74
N THR A 20 1.02 -4.24 -6.85
CA THR A 20 0.02 -4.46 -5.78
C THR A 20 -0.15 -3.23 -4.90
N VAL A 21 0.94 -2.62 -4.43
CA VAL A 21 0.91 -1.42 -3.58
C VAL A 21 0.30 -0.23 -4.33
N VAL A 22 0.73 0.01 -5.57
CA VAL A 22 0.21 1.11 -6.40
C VAL A 22 -1.28 0.95 -6.66
N TRP A 23 -1.72 -0.23 -7.10
CA TRP A 23 -3.14 -0.52 -7.31
C TRP A 23 -3.96 -0.47 -6.02
N GLY A 24 -3.38 -0.84 -4.87
CA GLY A 24 -4.02 -0.68 -3.56
C GLY A 24 -4.24 0.79 -3.20
N LEU A 25 -3.27 1.66 -3.47
CA LEU A 25 -3.41 3.11 -3.30
C LEU A 25 -4.48 3.70 -4.22
N ILE A 26 -4.50 3.29 -5.50
CA ILE A 26 -5.49 3.71 -6.49
C ILE A 26 -6.88 3.24 -6.07
N ALA A 27 -7.04 1.97 -5.70
CA ALA A 27 -8.34 1.40 -5.37
C ALA A 27 -8.94 1.92 -4.04
N ALA A 28 -8.11 2.54 -3.20
CA ALA A 28 -8.53 3.27 -2.01
C ALA A 28 -9.11 4.67 -2.34
N ASP A 29 -8.89 5.18 -3.55
CA ASP A 29 -9.45 6.45 -4.00
C ASP A 29 -10.96 6.31 -4.27
N ARG A 30 -11.73 7.25 -3.72
CA ARG A 30 -13.20 7.33 -3.88
C ARG A 30 -13.65 8.55 -4.67
N LEU A 31 -12.72 9.38 -5.14
CA LEU A 31 -12.99 10.73 -5.62
C LEU A 31 -12.86 10.87 -7.13
N LEU A 32 -11.91 10.14 -7.73
CA LEU A 32 -11.68 10.17 -9.17
C LEU A 32 -12.25 8.95 -9.88
N LEU A 33 -12.30 7.83 -9.17
CA LEU A 33 -12.73 6.57 -9.77
C LEU A 33 -14.22 6.41 -9.62
N THR A 34 -14.89 6.25 -10.76
CA THR A 34 -16.27 5.74 -10.79
C THR A 34 -16.33 4.40 -10.05
N PRO A 35 -17.50 4.00 -9.52
CA PRO A 35 -17.65 2.71 -8.83
C PRO A 35 -17.11 1.52 -9.62
N ARG A 36 -17.31 1.51 -10.96
CA ARG A 36 -16.77 0.51 -11.87
C ARG A 36 -15.24 0.49 -11.90
N ALA A 37 -14.61 1.66 -12.04
CA ALA A 37 -13.15 1.77 -12.07
C ALA A 37 -12.51 1.34 -10.73
N ARG A 38 -13.21 1.57 -9.61
CA ARG A 38 -12.78 1.08 -8.29
C ARG A 38 -12.83 -0.44 -8.20
N LEU A 39 -13.87 -1.07 -8.75
CA LEU A 39 -13.96 -2.54 -8.81
C LEU A 39 -12.83 -3.13 -9.66
N LEU A 40 -12.53 -2.53 -10.81
CA LEU A 40 -11.39 -2.94 -11.65
C LEU A 40 -10.06 -2.78 -10.91
N ALA A 41 -9.82 -1.63 -10.28
CA ALA A 41 -8.58 -1.40 -9.51
C ALA A 41 -8.43 -2.40 -8.34
N GLN A 42 -9.52 -2.75 -7.66
CA GLN A 42 -9.52 -3.81 -6.63
C GLN A 42 -9.22 -5.19 -7.23
N ALA A 43 -9.77 -5.51 -8.41
CA ALA A 43 -9.48 -6.77 -9.10
C ALA A 43 -8.01 -6.87 -9.49
N VAL A 44 -7.44 -5.81 -10.07
CA VAL A 44 -6.02 -5.75 -10.43
C VAL A 44 -5.13 -5.82 -9.19
N HIS A 45 -5.47 -5.12 -8.11
CA HIS A 45 -4.77 -5.22 -6.83
C HIS A 45 -4.76 -6.66 -6.30
N ARG A 46 -5.89 -7.38 -6.34
CA ARG A 46 -5.94 -8.79 -5.91
C ARG A 46 -5.12 -9.70 -6.83
N ALA A 47 -5.24 -9.54 -8.15
CA ALA A 47 -4.49 -10.36 -9.11
C ALA A 47 -2.97 -10.17 -8.95
N THR A 48 -2.53 -8.92 -8.84
CA THR A 48 -1.11 -8.58 -8.59
C THR A 48 -0.64 -9.06 -7.22
N ALA A 49 -1.49 -9.02 -6.18
CA ALA A 49 -1.16 -9.56 -4.86
C ALA A 49 -0.92 -11.07 -4.89
N VAL A 50 -1.80 -11.81 -5.56
CA VAL A 50 -1.64 -13.26 -5.75
C VAL A 50 -0.36 -13.56 -6.54
N GLY A 51 -0.11 -12.82 -7.62
CA GLY A 51 1.14 -12.93 -8.38
C GLY A 51 2.38 -12.64 -7.54
N ALA A 52 2.35 -11.59 -6.72
CA ALA A 52 3.45 -11.21 -5.83
C ALA A 52 3.75 -12.30 -4.80
N LEU A 53 2.71 -12.87 -4.16
CA LEU A 53 2.88 -13.98 -3.22
C LEU A 53 3.39 -15.25 -3.91
N GLY A 54 2.89 -15.56 -5.12
CA GLY A 54 3.37 -16.70 -5.92
C GLY A 54 4.85 -16.55 -6.27
N PHE A 55 5.27 -15.40 -6.80
CA PHE A 55 6.68 -15.14 -7.12
C PHE A 55 7.57 -15.08 -5.87
N LEU A 56 7.04 -14.60 -4.73
CA LEU A 56 7.75 -14.65 -3.46
C LEU A 56 8.04 -16.09 -3.02
N LEU A 57 7.06 -17.00 -3.13
CA LEU A 57 7.25 -18.42 -2.83
C LEU A 57 8.30 -19.04 -3.76
N VAL A 58 8.23 -18.76 -5.06
CA VAL A 58 9.24 -19.23 -6.03
C VAL A 58 10.62 -18.68 -5.70
N HIS A 59 10.72 -17.38 -5.37
CA HIS A 59 11.97 -16.73 -5.02
C HIS A 59 12.62 -17.39 -3.79
N ILE A 60 11.87 -17.54 -2.69
CA ILE A 60 12.37 -18.19 -1.46
C ILE A 60 12.75 -19.65 -1.75
N GLY A 61 11.87 -20.39 -2.44
CA GLY A 61 12.09 -21.79 -2.77
C GLY A 61 13.38 -22.01 -3.58
N VAL A 62 13.64 -21.19 -4.60
CA VAL A 62 14.88 -21.26 -5.38
C VAL A 62 16.09 -20.88 -4.54
N LYS A 63 16.01 -19.86 -3.66
CA LYS A 63 17.14 -19.49 -2.80
C LYS A 63 17.49 -20.55 -1.78
N VAL A 64 16.52 -21.28 -1.25
CA VAL A 64 16.76 -22.43 -0.37
C VAL A 64 17.32 -23.62 -1.18
N ALA A 65 16.74 -23.92 -2.34
CA ALA A 65 17.13 -25.08 -3.15
C ALA A 65 18.52 -24.94 -3.77
N GLU A 66 18.95 -23.72 -4.13
CA GLU A 66 20.29 -23.41 -4.64
C GLU A 66 21.29 -23.09 -3.50
N ALA A 67 20.94 -23.35 -2.25
CA ALA A 67 21.79 -23.13 -1.06
C ALA A 67 22.29 -21.68 -0.88
N HIS A 68 21.58 -20.69 -1.42
CA HIS A 68 21.84 -19.27 -1.15
C HIS A 68 21.39 -18.84 0.25
N THR A 69 20.50 -19.60 0.87
CA THR A 69 20.10 -19.45 2.27
C THR A 69 19.71 -20.81 2.86
N SER A 70 19.85 -20.98 4.17
CA SER A 70 19.35 -22.17 4.85
C SER A 70 17.84 -22.07 5.06
N ALA A 71 17.15 -23.22 5.11
CA ALA A 71 15.72 -23.26 5.44
C ALA A 71 15.44 -22.60 6.81
N GLY A 72 16.34 -22.79 7.78
CA GLY A 72 16.25 -22.16 9.09
C GLY A 72 16.35 -20.63 9.04
N ALA A 73 17.22 -20.07 8.19
CA ALA A 73 17.34 -18.62 8.00
C ALA A 73 16.18 -18.02 7.20
N ALA A 74 15.52 -18.81 6.35
CA ALA A 74 14.31 -18.40 5.65
C ALA A 74 13.06 -18.38 6.56
N LEU A 75 12.99 -19.31 7.52
CA LEU A 75 11.85 -19.44 8.45
C LEU A 75 11.99 -18.63 9.73
N LEU A 76 13.21 -18.47 10.25
CA LEU A 76 13.47 -17.72 11.47
C LEU A 76 14.25 -16.45 11.12
N PRO A 77 13.59 -15.28 11.05
CA PRO A 77 14.25 -14.02 10.75
C PRO A 77 15.41 -13.79 11.70
N PHE A 78 16.56 -13.42 11.14
CA PHE A 78 17.79 -13.08 11.88
C PHE A 78 18.45 -14.26 12.63
N SER A 79 18.07 -15.51 12.34
CA SER A 79 18.74 -16.68 12.94
C SER A 79 20.22 -16.80 12.53
N SER A 80 20.59 -16.26 11.36
CA SER A 80 21.97 -16.11 10.89
C SER A 80 22.66 -14.81 11.35
N GLY A 81 22.06 -14.07 12.30
CA GLY A 81 22.59 -12.81 12.85
C GLY A 81 21.97 -11.54 12.23
N PHE A 82 22.32 -10.39 12.82
CA PHE A 82 21.73 -9.08 12.50
C PHE A 82 22.60 -8.19 11.58
N ARG A 83 23.82 -8.62 11.25
CA ARG A 83 24.80 -7.83 10.47
C ARG A 83 25.12 -8.51 9.14
N GLY A 84 25.60 -7.71 8.18
CA GLY A 84 26.03 -8.20 6.87
C GLY A 84 24.93 -8.97 6.12
N ALA A 85 25.33 -10.02 5.40
CA ALA A 85 24.41 -10.85 4.63
C ALA A 85 23.33 -11.52 5.51
N GLY A 86 23.68 -11.96 6.72
CA GLY A 86 22.73 -12.60 7.65
C GLY A 86 21.59 -11.67 8.07
N GLY A 87 21.90 -10.41 8.36
CA GLY A 87 20.90 -9.40 8.69
C GLY A 87 19.96 -9.09 7.51
N LEU A 88 20.51 -9.06 6.29
CA LEU A 88 19.73 -8.82 5.08
C LEU A 88 18.84 -10.02 4.74
N ILE A 89 19.31 -11.26 4.89
CA ILE A 89 18.48 -12.46 4.77
C ILE A 89 17.33 -12.44 5.79
N GLY A 90 17.63 -12.10 7.05
CA GLY A 90 16.62 -11.93 8.10
C GLY A 90 15.59 -10.83 7.76
N LEU A 91 16.02 -9.73 7.16
CA LEU A 91 15.14 -8.67 6.67
C LEU A 91 14.21 -9.16 5.56
N GLY A 92 14.71 -10.00 4.65
CA GLY A 92 13.92 -10.65 3.61
C GLY A 92 12.87 -11.61 4.18
N ALA A 93 13.26 -12.43 5.16
CA ALA A 93 12.33 -13.32 5.87
C ALA A 93 11.24 -12.53 6.61
N LEU A 94 11.62 -11.46 7.33
CA LEU A 94 10.66 -10.57 7.98
C LEU A 94 9.70 -9.92 6.96
N ALA A 95 10.22 -9.43 5.84
CA ALA A 95 9.41 -8.87 4.76
C ALA A 95 8.40 -9.89 4.21
N ALA A 96 8.82 -11.15 4.03
CA ALA A 96 7.94 -12.22 3.58
C ALA A 96 6.80 -12.48 4.57
N TYR A 97 7.08 -12.55 5.88
CA TYR A 97 6.04 -12.70 6.91
C TYR A 97 5.05 -11.55 6.92
N LEU A 98 5.52 -10.30 6.84
CA LEU A 98 4.65 -9.13 6.78
C LEU A 98 3.80 -9.12 5.50
N MET A 99 4.32 -9.65 4.39
CA MET A 99 3.56 -9.78 3.15
C MET A 99 2.47 -10.84 3.23
N VAL A 100 2.78 -11.99 3.83
CA VAL A 100 1.78 -13.03 4.10
C VAL A 100 0.70 -12.50 5.04
N LEU A 101 1.06 -11.76 6.09
CA LEU A 101 0.11 -11.09 6.97
C LEU A 101 -0.77 -10.10 6.20
N ALA A 102 -0.19 -9.25 5.35
CA ALA A 102 -0.93 -8.31 4.52
C ALA A 102 -1.88 -9.01 3.54
N GLY A 103 -1.44 -10.10 2.91
CA GLY A 103 -2.25 -10.94 2.02
C GLY A 103 -3.41 -11.61 2.75
N ALA A 104 -3.14 -12.23 3.91
CA ALA A 104 -4.13 -12.87 4.74
C ALA A 104 -5.18 -11.87 5.25
N THR A 105 -4.75 -10.70 5.73
CA THR A 105 -5.66 -9.63 6.18
C THR A 105 -6.45 -9.02 5.02
N GLY A 106 -5.90 -9.00 3.80
CA GLY A 106 -6.62 -8.63 2.58
C GLY A 106 -7.71 -9.63 2.21
N ALA A 107 -7.40 -10.94 2.26
CA ALA A 107 -8.36 -12.02 2.00
C ALA A 107 -9.49 -12.07 3.05
N LEU A 108 -9.13 -11.89 4.33
CA LEU A 108 -10.06 -11.90 5.46
C LEU A 108 -10.77 -10.56 5.68
N ARG A 109 -10.72 -9.63 4.71
CA ARG A 109 -11.31 -8.29 4.86
C ARG A 109 -12.77 -8.30 5.31
N SER A 110 -13.58 -9.28 4.86
CA SER A 110 -14.98 -9.44 5.26
C SER A 110 -15.16 -9.74 6.74
N ALA A 111 -14.24 -10.49 7.36
CA ALA A 111 -14.25 -10.80 8.79
C ALA A 111 -14.03 -9.54 9.65
N PHE A 112 -13.45 -8.48 9.10
CA PHE A 112 -13.22 -7.20 9.77
C PHE A 112 -14.26 -6.13 9.42
N ALA A 113 -15.35 -6.47 8.74
CA ALA A 113 -16.36 -5.52 8.27
C ALA A 113 -17.23 -4.91 9.40
N GLY A 114 -17.04 -5.34 10.66
CA GLY A 114 -17.79 -4.85 11.84
C GLY A 114 -17.36 -3.47 12.38
N CYS A 115 -18.00 -3.05 13.48
CA CYS A 115 -17.90 -1.71 14.07
C CYS A 115 -16.46 -1.26 14.39
N GLY A 116 -16.12 -0.06 13.91
CA GLY A 116 -15.04 0.84 14.34
C GLY A 116 -13.66 0.21 14.55
N ARG A 117 -13.44 -0.38 15.74
CA ARG A 117 -12.15 -0.92 16.20
C ARG A 117 -11.65 -2.06 15.30
N ALA A 118 -12.54 -2.92 14.80
CA ALA A 118 -12.15 -4.02 13.91
C ALA A 118 -11.64 -3.51 12.56
N ALA A 119 -12.33 -2.52 11.97
CA ALA A 119 -11.89 -1.86 10.74
C ALA A 119 -10.56 -1.10 10.93
N GLN A 120 -10.33 -0.46 12.08
CA GLN A 120 -9.06 0.19 12.40
C GLN A 120 -7.91 -0.83 12.52
N ARG A 121 -8.13 -1.95 13.22
CA ARG A 121 -7.15 -3.05 13.34
C ARG A 121 -6.81 -3.63 11.97
N TRP A 122 -7.80 -3.89 11.12
CA TRP A 122 -7.57 -4.35 9.75
C TRP A 122 -6.69 -3.39 8.96
N ARG A 123 -6.96 -2.07 9.03
CA ARG A 123 -6.12 -1.07 8.35
C ARG A 123 -4.69 -1.07 8.86
N ALA A 124 -4.49 -1.18 10.17
CA ALA A 124 -3.16 -1.22 10.78
C ALA A 124 -2.38 -2.46 10.33
N LEU A 125 -2.99 -3.64 10.41
CA LEU A 125 -2.36 -4.90 9.99
C LEU A 125 -2.07 -4.92 8.48
N HIS A 126 -3.01 -4.46 7.65
CA HIS A 126 -2.80 -4.42 6.21
C HIS A 126 -1.75 -3.36 5.81
N ALA A 127 -1.62 -2.27 6.58
CA ALA A 127 -0.59 -1.27 6.38
C ALA A 127 0.83 -1.79 6.65
N CYS A 128 1.00 -2.95 7.29
CA CYS A 128 2.30 -3.62 7.39
C CYS A 128 2.91 -3.97 6.01
N ALA A 129 2.11 -3.95 4.93
CA ALA A 129 2.62 -4.09 3.57
C ALA A 129 3.64 -3.00 3.18
N TYR A 130 3.50 -1.78 3.68
CA TYR A 130 4.43 -0.68 3.36
C TYR A 130 5.84 -0.92 3.93
N PRO A 131 6.02 -1.18 5.24
CA PRO A 131 7.34 -1.53 5.76
C PRO A 131 7.85 -2.86 5.18
N ALA A 132 6.98 -3.82 4.86
CA ALA A 132 7.38 -5.06 4.18
C ALA A 132 8.01 -4.79 2.81
N TRP A 133 7.40 -3.89 2.01
CA TRP A 133 7.95 -3.49 0.71
C TRP A 133 9.28 -2.77 0.86
N CYS A 134 9.42 -1.84 1.81
CA CYS A 134 10.71 -1.19 2.10
C CYS A 134 11.80 -2.20 2.47
N ALA A 135 11.47 -3.16 3.36
CA ALA A 135 12.37 -4.23 3.76
C ALA A 135 12.77 -5.12 2.57
N ALA A 136 11.82 -5.47 1.70
CA ALA A 136 12.08 -6.25 0.48
C ALA A 136 13.01 -5.52 -0.49
N VAL A 137 12.84 -4.20 -0.66
CA VAL A 137 13.73 -3.38 -1.50
C VAL A 137 15.16 -3.40 -0.95
N LEU A 138 15.33 -3.13 0.34
CA LEU A 138 16.63 -3.14 1.01
C LEU A 138 17.29 -4.52 0.97
N HIS A 139 16.51 -5.58 1.22
CA HIS A 139 16.97 -6.96 1.10
C HIS A 139 17.47 -7.25 -0.32
N GLY A 140 16.63 -7.05 -1.34
CA GLY A 140 16.99 -7.48 -2.69
C GLY A 140 18.14 -6.68 -3.32
N LEU A 141 18.35 -5.41 -2.91
CA LEU A 141 19.49 -4.61 -3.38
C LEU A 141 20.82 -5.03 -2.75
N ASN A 142 20.81 -5.49 -1.49
CA ASN A 142 22.05 -5.64 -0.71
C ASN A 142 22.38 -7.08 -0.33
N ALA A 143 21.41 -8.00 -0.31
CA ALA A 143 21.59 -9.35 0.25
C ALA A 143 22.48 -10.27 -0.62
N GLY A 144 22.79 -9.86 -1.84
CA GLY A 144 23.52 -10.69 -2.79
C GLY A 144 24.48 -9.89 -3.65
N ARG A 145 24.80 -10.46 -4.80
CA ARG A 145 25.71 -9.89 -5.79
C ARG A 145 25.25 -8.51 -6.29
N PRO A 146 26.18 -7.71 -6.86
CA PRO A 146 25.83 -6.49 -7.57
C PRO A 146 24.73 -6.71 -8.62
N PRO A 147 23.66 -5.89 -8.62
CA PRO A 147 22.58 -6.01 -9.59
C PRO A 147 23.05 -5.63 -11.00
N ALA A 148 22.49 -6.28 -12.02
CA ALA A 148 22.67 -5.84 -13.40
C ALA A 148 21.94 -4.51 -13.64
N ASN A 149 22.40 -3.72 -14.62
CA ASN A 149 21.85 -2.38 -14.89
C ASN A 149 20.32 -2.37 -15.11
N TRP A 150 19.79 -3.38 -15.81
CA TRP A 150 18.34 -3.50 -16.02
C TRP A 150 17.57 -3.76 -14.72
N VAL A 151 18.16 -4.51 -13.77
CA VAL A 151 17.58 -4.75 -12.44
C VAL A 151 17.53 -3.44 -11.67
N THR A 152 18.63 -2.69 -11.66
CA THR A 152 18.68 -1.35 -11.04
C THR A 152 17.63 -0.41 -11.63
N GLY A 153 17.42 -0.46 -12.95
CA GLY A 153 16.33 0.26 -13.62
C GLY A 153 14.94 -0.14 -13.11
N CYS A 154 14.68 -1.43 -12.93
CA CYS A 154 13.42 -1.91 -12.33
C CYS A 154 13.21 -1.40 -10.91
N TYR A 155 14.26 -1.39 -10.07
CA TYR A 155 14.20 -0.80 -8.73
C TYR A 155 13.86 0.69 -8.77
N GLY A 156 14.53 1.46 -9.63
CA GLY A 156 14.25 2.87 -9.84
C GLY A 156 12.80 3.13 -10.25
N LEU A 157 12.28 2.34 -11.21
CA LEU A 157 10.89 2.42 -11.65
C LEU A 157 9.91 2.09 -10.51
N CYS A 158 10.20 1.07 -9.71
CA CYS A 158 9.35 0.69 -8.58
C CYS A 158 9.29 1.81 -7.52
N LEU A 159 10.45 2.38 -7.17
CA LEU A 159 10.54 3.51 -6.24
C LEU A 159 9.78 4.72 -6.78
N ALA A 160 9.98 5.08 -8.05
CA ALA A 160 9.30 6.20 -8.69
C ALA A 160 7.78 6.02 -8.74
N ALA A 161 7.29 4.82 -9.06
CA ALA A 161 5.86 4.52 -9.11
C ALA A 161 5.19 4.67 -7.74
N VAL A 162 5.82 4.13 -6.68
CA VAL A 162 5.30 4.25 -5.31
C VAL A 162 5.38 5.69 -4.81
N ALA A 163 6.50 6.38 -5.04
CA ALA A 163 6.67 7.79 -4.67
C ALA A 163 5.64 8.68 -5.36
N GLY A 164 5.41 8.49 -6.67
CA GLY A 164 4.40 9.21 -7.44
C GLY A 164 2.98 8.97 -6.89
N ALA A 165 2.63 7.71 -6.61
CA ALA A 165 1.33 7.36 -6.06
C ALA A 165 1.09 7.97 -4.65
N LEU A 166 2.12 7.96 -3.79
CA LEU A 166 2.07 8.57 -2.46
C LEU A 166 2.00 10.10 -2.52
N ALA A 167 2.86 10.73 -3.34
CA ALA A 167 2.86 12.18 -3.53
C ALA A 167 1.51 12.67 -4.02
N PHE A 168 0.94 12.00 -5.02
CA PHE A 168 -0.40 12.29 -5.53
C PHE A 168 -1.47 12.23 -4.43
N ARG A 169 -1.42 11.19 -3.59
CA ARG A 169 -2.35 11.03 -2.47
C ARG A 169 -2.18 12.14 -1.42
N LEU A 170 -0.95 12.50 -1.08
CA LEU A 170 -0.66 13.54 -0.07
C LEU A 170 -1.05 14.94 -0.54
N VAL A 171 -0.69 15.31 -1.77
CA VAL A 171 -1.06 16.62 -2.36
C VAL A 171 -2.57 16.80 -2.32
N ARG A 172 -3.33 15.76 -2.62
CA ARG A 172 -4.80 15.85 -2.63
C ARG A 172 -5.42 15.81 -1.24
N ALA A 173 -4.86 15.05 -0.31
CA ALA A 173 -5.27 15.12 1.09
C ALA A 173 -5.11 16.55 1.64
N ARG A 174 -4.00 17.23 1.30
CA ARG A 174 -3.77 18.64 1.67
C ARG A 174 -4.75 19.61 1.02
N ARG A 175 -5.02 19.48 -0.29
CA ARG A 175 -6.01 20.32 -1.01
C ARG A 175 -7.41 20.24 -0.40
N ARG A 176 -7.77 19.12 0.23
CA ARG A 176 -9.05 18.99 0.94
C ARG A 176 -9.07 19.75 2.25
N SER A 177 -8.06 19.58 3.09
CA SER A 177 -7.97 20.31 4.35
C SER A 177 -8.04 21.82 4.13
N THR A 178 -7.51 22.33 3.02
CA THR A 178 -7.62 23.76 2.66
C THR A 178 -9.02 24.16 2.20
N SER A 179 -9.72 23.33 1.40
CA SER A 179 -11.10 23.61 0.96
C SER A 179 -12.14 23.46 2.08
N ASP A 180 -11.92 22.55 3.03
CA ASP A 180 -12.80 22.37 4.19
C ASP A 180 -12.57 23.45 5.28
N THR A 181 -11.47 24.23 5.18
CA THR A 181 -11.12 25.31 6.12
C THR A 181 -11.51 26.70 5.58
N GLU A 182 -11.98 26.82 4.33
CA GLU A 182 -12.54 28.08 3.83
C GLU A 182 -13.84 28.36 4.63
N PRO A 183 -13.89 29.41 5.46
CA PRO A 183 -15.05 29.66 6.30
C PRO A 183 -16.26 29.89 5.38
N ALA A 184 -17.39 29.32 5.76
CA ALA A 184 -18.71 29.63 5.20
C ALA A 184 -19.05 31.11 5.48
N GLY A 185 -18.34 32.02 4.83
CA GLY A 185 -18.45 33.47 4.97
C GLY A 185 -19.10 34.06 3.73
N ALA A 186 -20.39 33.77 3.56
CA ALA A 186 -21.40 34.60 2.89
C ALA A 186 -22.66 33.74 2.65
N ALA A 187 -23.31 33.27 3.71
CA ALA A 187 -24.73 32.97 3.58
C ALA A 187 -25.45 34.31 3.34
N PRO A 188 -26.15 34.52 2.21
CA PRO A 188 -26.91 35.75 2.01
C PRO A 188 -27.96 35.85 3.13
N LEU A 189 -27.90 36.90 3.94
CA LEU A 189 -28.94 37.21 4.91
C LEU A 189 -30.25 37.32 4.14
N LYS A 190 -31.18 36.40 4.39
CA LYS A 190 -32.54 36.47 3.86
C LYS A 190 -33.18 37.76 4.41
N PRO A 191 -33.72 38.67 3.58
CA PRO A 191 -34.31 39.90 4.08
C PRO A 191 -35.44 39.58 5.06
N ALA A 192 -35.44 40.25 6.21
CA ALA A 192 -36.51 40.13 7.20
C ALA A 192 -37.85 40.53 6.56
N PRO A 193 -38.96 39.84 6.87
CA PRO A 193 -40.27 40.28 6.42
C PRO A 193 -40.56 41.66 7.03
N THR A 194 -40.73 42.66 6.17
CA THR A 194 -41.22 43.99 6.53
C THR A 194 -42.55 43.83 7.26
N ALA A 195 -42.55 44.17 8.56
CA ALA A 195 -43.77 44.29 9.34
C ALA A 195 -44.65 45.36 8.69
N VAL A 196 -45.80 44.95 8.16
CA VAL A 196 -46.86 45.86 7.76
C VAL A 196 -47.42 46.50 9.03
N SER A 197 -47.12 47.78 9.23
CA SER A 197 -47.75 48.62 10.24
C SER A 197 -49.22 48.82 9.86
N ALA A 198 -50.13 48.32 10.70
CA ALA A 198 -51.54 48.63 10.60
C ALA A 198 -51.79 50.10 10.99
N PRO A 199 -52.61 50.86 10.24
CA PRO A 199 -52.98 52.22 10.62
C PRO A 199 -53.83 52.22 11.89
N GLY A 200 -53.49 53.11 12.82
CA GLY A 200 -54.30 53.39 13.99
C GLY A 200 -55.67 53.96 13.62
N ALA A 201 -56.69 53.53 14.34
CA ALA A 201 -57.97 54.21 14.40
C ALA A 201 -58.17 54.71 15.84
N HIS A 202 -58.09 56.03 15.97
CA HIS A 202 -58.59 56.80 17.10
C HIS A 202 -60.11 56.96 17.01
N ALA A 203 -60.70 57.24 18.19
CA ALA A 203 -62.04 57.80 18.46
C ALA A 203 -63.20 56.77 18.47
N ALA A 204 -64.12 56.77 19.43
CA ALA A 204 -64.46 57.69 20.52
C ALA A 204 -65.12 56.93 21.67
#